data_AF-A0A3E0VAY4-F1
#
_entry.id   AF-A0A3E0VAY4-F1
#
_cell.length_a   1.000
_cell.length_b   1.000
_cell.length_c   1.000
_cell.angle_alpha   90.00
_cell.angle_beta   90.00
_cell.angle_gamma   90.00
#
_symmetry.space_group_name_H-M   'P 1'
#
loop_
_entity.id
_entity.type
_entity.pdbx_description
1 polymer ?
#
loop_
_entity_poly.entity_id
_entity_poly.type
_entity_poly.pdbx_seq_one_letter_code
_entity_poly.pdbx_strand_id
1 'polypeptide(L)'
;MKTMPTRIDGELFESAKATGEVQSRSAAQQLDHWARIGREFESSPSVTHSAITDVLAGVSSYDDLRDSEQAVVRVAWNDNVTARIAELDFTDDLLEAGLPWAEADADGTVIVVNDGADHRDAASANGSATGAPASASSAA
;
A
#
# COMPACT_ATOMS: atom_id res chain seq x y z
N MET A 1 -9.48 29.83 12.87
CA MET A 1 -9.69 28.37 12.97
C MET A 1 -8.37 27.77 13.42
N LYS A 2 -8.36 26.90 14.44
CA LYS A 2 -7.12 26.29 14.95
C LYS A 2 -6.74 25.14 14.02
N THR A 3 -5.53 25.16 13.48
CA THR A 3 -4.99 24.06 12.67
C THR A 3 -4.14 23.14 13.56
N MET A 4 -4.10 21.86 13.20
CA MET A 4 -3.21 20.86 13.82
C MET A 4 -2.27 20.33 12.73
N PRO A 5 -0.96 20.23 12.99
CA PRO A 5 -0.04 19.64 12.03
C PRO A 5 -0.29 18.13 11.91
N THR A 6 -0.39 17.64 10.67
CA THR A 6 -0.61 16.23 10.35
C THR A 6 0.35 15.82 9.23
N ARG A 7 0.91 14.61 9.30
CA ARG A 7 1.68 14.03 8.19
C ARG A 7 0.70 13.51 7.14
N ILE A 8 0.95 13.87 5.89
CA ILE A 8 0.15 13.46 4.74
C ILE A 8 1.09 12.72 3.78
N ASP A 9 0.55 11.72 3.10
CA ASP A 9 1.26 11.04 2.03
C ASP A 9 1.67 12.02 0.91
N GLY A 10 2.86 11.79 0.34
CA GLY A 10 3.43 12.70 -0.66
C GLY A 10 2.63 12.73 -1.96
N GLU A 11 2.15 11.58 -2.42
CA GLU A 11 1.34 11.47 -3.63
C GLU A 11 -0.02 12.15 -3.44
N LEU A 12 -0.65 11.95 -2.27
CA LEU A 12 -1.90 12.63 -1.93
C LEU A 12 -1.73 14.16 -1.89
N PHE A 13 -0.60 14.65 -1.37
CA PHE A 13 -0.30 16.09 -1.37
C PHE A 13 -0.14 16.66 -2.78
N GLU A 14 0.61 15.99 -3.66
CA GLU A 14 0.79 16.42 -5.05
C GLU A 14 -0.52 16.38 -5.83
N SER A 15 -1.37 15.38 -5.61
CA SER A 15 -2.71 15.31 -6.19
C SER A 15 -3.60 16.49 -5.74
N ALA A 16 -3.56 16.84 -4.44
CA ALA A 16 -4.28 17.98 -3.90
C ALA A 16 -3.77 19.32 -4.47
N LYS A 17 -2.46 19.44 -4.68
CA LYS A 17 -1.85 20.62 -5.30
C LYS A 17 -2.34 20.79 -6.74
N ALA A 18 -2.22 19.76 -7.57
CA ALA A 18 -2.66 19.80 -8.97
C ALA A 18 -4.15 20.15 -9.10
N THR A 19 -5.00 19.53 -8.27
CA THR A 19 -6.44 19.82 -8.28
C THR A 19 -6.75 21.22 -7.74
N GLY A 20 -6.03 21.64 -6.70
CA GLY A 20 -6.18 22.95 -6.08
C GLY A 20 -5.86 24.09 -7.04
N GLU A 21 -4.80 23.96 -7.83
CA GLU A 21 -4.40 24.96 -8.83
C GLU A 21 -5.54 25.26 -9.83
N VAL A 22 -6.21 24.22 -10.34
CA VAL A 22 -7.38 24.35 -11.24
C VAL A 22 -8.54 25.10 -10.56
N GLN A 23 -8.70 24.92 -9.25
CA GLN A 23 -9.81 25.50 -8.48
C GLN A 23 -9.43 26.76 -7.68
N SER A 24 -8.26 27.34 -7.94
CA SER A 24 -7.71 28.49 -7.20
C SER A 24 -7.60 28.26 -5.67
N ARG A 25 -7.14 27.08 -5.26
CA ARG A 25 -6.91 26.68 -3.86
C ARG A 25 -5.48 26.18 -3.66
N SER A 26 -4.93 26.40 -2.47
CA SER A 26 -3.67 25.75 -2.07
C SER A 26 -3.89 24.25 -1.84
N ALA A 27 -2.81 23.45 -1.85
CA ALA A 27 -2.88 22.01 -1.56
C ALA A 27 -3.55 21.74 -0.20
N ALA A 28 -3.18 22.48 0.85
CA ALA A 28 -3.76 22.33 2.18
C ALA A 28 -5.27 22.67 2.20
N GLN A 29 -5.71 23.69 1.45
CA GLN A 29 -7.13 24.02 1.34
C GLN A 29 -7.90 22.96 0.55
N GLN A 30 -7.29 22.40 -0.49
CA GLN A 30 -7.88 21.33 -1.28
C GLN A 30 -8.02 20.03 -0.46
N LEU A 31 -7.04 19.70 0.38
CA LEU A 31 -7.11 18.60 1.33
C LEU A 31 -8.24 18.80 2.35
N ASP A 32 -8.34 19.98 2.97
CA ASP A 32 -9.43 20.30 3.90
C ASP A 32 -10.80 20.21 3.21
N HIS A 33 -10.89 20.63 1.94
CA HIS A 33 -12.12 20.51 1.15
C HIS A 33 -12.51 19.05 0.93
N TRP A 34 -11.58 18.19 0.49
CA TRP A 34 -11.84 16.76 0.32
C TRP A 34 -12.20 16.08 1.64
N ALA A 35 -11.49 16.39 2.73
CA ALA A 35 -11.79 15.84 4.05
C ALA A 35 -13.21 16.18 4.52
N ARG A 36 -13.68 17.40 4.25
CA ARG A 36 -15.08 17.79 4.55
C ARG A 36 -16.07 17.00 3.70
N ILE A 37 -15.82 16.87 2.40
CA ILE A 37 -16.68 16.07 1.51
C ILE A 37 -16.73 14.62 2.00
N GLY A 38 -15.59 14.00 2.30
CA GLY A 38 -15.52 12.63 2.79
C GLY A 38 -16.32 12.43 4.08
N ARG A 39 -16.20 13.35 5.04
CA ARG A 39 -17.00 13.28 6.27
C ARG A 39 -18.51 13.39 6.02
N GLU A 40 -18.94 14.33 5.16
CA GLU A 40 -20.37 14.45 4.82
C GLU A 40 -20.87 13.24 4.00
N PHE A 41 -19.98 12.62 3.22
CA PHE A 41 -20.27 11.43 2.45
C PHE A 41 -20.51 10.22 3.37
N GLU A 42 -19.64 10.02 4.37
CA GLU A 42 -19.78 8.95 5.38
C GLU A 42 -20.99 9.14 6.31
N SER A 43 -21.36 10.39 6.61
CA SER A 43 -22.50 10.67 7.48
C SER A 43 -23.86 10.55 6.78
N SER A 44 -23.89 10.47 5.44
CA SER A 44 -25.11 10.45 4.66
C SER A 44 -25.75 9.04 4.62
N PRO A 45 -27.05 8.90 4.96
CA PRO A 45 -27.81 7.65 4.71
C PRO A 45 -27.91 7.30 3.21
N SER A 46 -27.64 8.32 2.39
CA SER A 46 -27.05 8.31 1.06
C SER A 46 -26.42 7.03 0.53
N VAL A 47 -25.40 6.60 1.26
CA VAL A 47 -24.47 5.55 0.87
C VAL A 47 -25.02 4.26 1.43
N THR A 48 -25.37 3.31 0.55
CA THR A 48 -25.92 2.06 1.03
C THR A 48 -24.77 1.24 1.61
N HIS A 49 -24.48 1.44 2.90
CA HIS A 49 -23.38 0.76 3.58
C HIS A 49 -23.48 -0.76 3.42
N SER A 50 -24.70 -1.30 3.33
CA SER A 50 -24.91 -2.71 3.03
C SER A 50 -24.45 -3.11 1.63
N ALA A 51 -24.71 -2.32 0.58
CA ALA A 51 -24.24 -2.63 -0.78
C ALA A 51 -22.71 -2.61 -0.88
N ILE A 52 -22.05 -1.65 -0.23
CA ILE A 52 -20.58 -1.62 -0.11
C ILE A 52 -20.09 -2.87 0.63
N THR A 53 -20.73 -3.21 1.75
CA THR A 53 -20.36 -4.38 2.56
C THR A 53 -20.53 -5.68 1.77
N ASP A 54 -21.62 -5.81 1.00
CA ASP A 54 -21.89 -7.00 0.17
C ASP A 54 -20.82 -7.17 -0.91
N VAL A 55 -20.37 -6.08 -1.56
CA VAL A 55 -19.26 -6.15 -2.54
C VAL A 55 -17.95 -6.52 -1.84
N LEU A 56 -17.65 -5.91 -0.70
CA LEU A 56 -16.44 -6.23 0.07
C LEU A 56 -16.43 -7.68 0.58
N ALA A 57 -17.61 -8.26 0.83
CA ALA A 57 -17.79 -9.66 1.20
C ALA A 57 -17.86 -10.61 -0.02
N GLY A 58 -17.81 -10.10 -1.25
CA GLY A 58 -17.93 -10.89 -2.49
C GLY A 58 -19.34 -11.44 -2.75
N VAL A 59 -20.37 -10.87 -2.11
CA VAL A 59 -21.78 -11.26 -2.23
C VAL A 59 -22.45 -10.61 -3.44
N SER A 60 -22.02 -9.40 -3.82
CA SER A 60 -22.56 -8.65 -4.96
C SER A 60 -21.46 -8.12 -5.89
N SER A 61 -21.84 -7.69 -7.09
CA SER A 61 -20.91 -7.16 -8.08
C SER A 61 -20.55 -5.71 -7.81
N TYR A 62 -19.28 -5.37 -8.03
CA TYR A 62 -18.78 -3.99 -8.01
C TYR A 62 -19.49 -3.10 -9.04
N ASP A 63 -19.81 -3.64 -10.20
CA ASP A 63 -20.40 -2.89 -11.31
C ASP A 63 -21.86 -2.49 -11.06
N ASP A 64 -22.51 -3.09 -10.06
CA ASP A 64 -23.88 -2.75 -9.65
C ASP A 64 -23.93 -1.52 -8.70
N LEU A 65 -22.77 -1.08 -8.21
CA LEU A 65 -22.67 0.09 -7.33
C LEU A 65 -22.70 1.40 -8.11
N ARG A 66 -23.16 2.48 -7.47
CA ARG A 66 -23.00 3.83 -8.01
C ARG A 66 -21.53 4.25 -7.94
N ASP A 67 -21.10 5.17 -8.80
CA ASP A 67 -19.72 5.70 -8.84
C ASP A 67 -19.16 6.11 -7.48
N SER A 68 -20.01 6.70 -6.65
CA SER A 68 -19.63 7.15 -5.31
C SER A 68 -19.41 5.98 -4.32
N GLU A 69 -20.18 4.91 -4.44
CA GLU A 69 -20.01 3.69 -3.63
C GLU A 69 -18.79 2.89 -4.11
N GLN A 70 -18.61 2.80 -5.43
CA GLN A 70 -17.42 2.23 -6.07
C GLN A 70 -16.12 2.91 -5.60
N ALA A 71 -16.14 4.23 -5.42
CA ALA A 71 -15.00 4.97 -4.92
C ALA A 71 -14.60 4.55 -3.50
N VAL A 72 -15.57 4.31 -2.61
CA VAL A 72 -15.30 3.84 -1.25
C VAL A 72 -14.77 2.41 -1.25
N VAL A 73 -15.33 1.52 -2.07
CA VAL A 73 -14.83 0.14 -2.20
C VAL A 73 -13.36 0.12 -2.63
N ARG A 74 -12.94 0.98 -3.58
CA ARG A 74 -11.53 1.05 -4.00
C ARG A 74 -10.59 1.43 -2.85
N VAL A 75 -10.99 2.37 -2.00
CA VAL A 75 -10.20 2.74 -0.81
C VAL A 75 -10.10 1.54 0.14
N ALA A 76 -11.23 0.91 0.46
CA ALA A 76 -11.26 -0.24 1.36
C ALA A 76 -10.45 -1.44 0.82
N TRP A 77 -10.46 -1.70 -0.49
CA TRP A 77 -9.61 -2.74 -1.08
C TRP A 77 -8.13 -2.40 -1.00
N ASN A 78 -7.73 -1.15 -1.30
CA ASN A 78 -6.33 -0.75 -1.18
C ASN A 78 -5.81 -0.93 0.25
N ASP A 79 -6.61 -0.55 1.24
CA ASP A 79 -6.27 -0.72 2.66
C ASP A 79 -6.16 -2.20 3.04
N ASN A 80 -7.16 -3.02 2.66
CA ASN A 80 -7.16 -4.45 2.94
C ASN A 80 -6.02 -5.19 2.24
N VAL A 81 -5.72 -4.86 0.99
CA VAL A 81 -4.61 -5.46 0.23
C VAL A 81 -3.28 -5.08 0.88
N THR A 82 -3.10 -3.83 1.26
CA THR A 82 -1.88 -3.36 1.95
C THR A 82 -1.69 -4.09 3.28
N ALA A 83 -2.73 -4.16 4.10
CA ALA A 83 -2.71 -4.88 5.36
C ALA A 83 -2.42 -6.38 5.14
N ARG A 84 -3.10 -7.00 4.17
CA ARG A 84 -2.94 -8.43 3.90
C ARG A 84 -1.55 -8.78 3.39
N ILE A 85 -0.95 -7.94 2.53
CA ILE A 85 0.42 -8.11 2.07
C ILE A 85 1.40 -7.99 3.24
N ALA A 86 1.18 -7.04 4.16
CA ALA A 86 2.05 -6.84 5.31
C ALA A 86 2.03 -8.02 6.31
N GLU A 87 0.95 -8.79 6.35
CA GLU A 87 0.78 -9.96 7.21
C GLU A 87 1.16 -11.29 6.52
N LEU A 88 1.49 -11.27 5.24
CA LEU A 88 1.71 -12.48 4.45
C LEU A 88 3.16 -12.96 4.61
N ASP A 89 3.33 -14.22 5.06
CA ASP A 89 4.62 -14.90 5.10
C ASP A 89 4.51 -16.24 4.36
N PHE A 90 4.69 -16.19 3.04
CA PHE A 90 4.64 -17.40 2.22
C PHE A 90 5.77 -18.38 2.54
N THR A 91 6.91 -17.90 3.03
CA THR A 91 8.03 -18.76 3.38
C THR A 91 7.64 -19.65 4.56
N ASP A 92 7.07 -19.07 5.62
CA ASP A 92 6.59 -19.84 6.76
C ASP A 92 5.48 -20.83 6.36
N ASP A 93 4.48 -20.37 5.58
CA ASP A 93 3.37 -21.20 5.09
C ASP A 93 3.87 -22.40 4.26
N LEU A 94 4.82 -22.19 3.34
CA LEU A 94 5.35 -23.24 2.46
C LEU A 94 6.24 -24.24 3.22
N LEU A 95 6.98 -23.76 4.22
CA LEU A 95 7.77 -24.60 5.11
C LEU A 95 6.89 -25.49 5.98
N GLU A 96 5.80 -24.95 6.54
CA GLU A 96 4.82 -25.74 7.30
C GLU A 96 4.18 -26.81 6.41
N ALA A 97 3.85 -26.46 5.16
CA ALA A 97 3.28 -27.39 4.19
C ALA A 97 4.28 -28.42 3.63
N GLY A 98 5.59 -28.23 3.85
CA GLY A 98 6.65 -29.06 3.27
C GLY A 98 6.70 -29.00 1.73
N LEU A 99 6.28 -27.87 1.16
CA LEU A 99 6.21 -27.68 -0.29
C LEU A 99 7.45 -26.91 -0.77
N PRO A 100 8.14 -27.40 -1.83
CA PRO A 100 9.24 -26.66 -2.43
C PRO A 100 8.73 -25.41 -3.17
N TRP A 101 9.54 -24.35 -3.20
CA TRP A 101 9.26 -23.15 -4.00
C TRP A 101 10.48 -22.70 -4.79
N ALA A 102 10.22 -21.85 -5.79
CA ALA A 102 11.26 -21.21 -6.56
C ALA A 102 11.29 -19.72 -6.26
N GLU A 103 12.47 -19.17 -6.02
CA GLU A 103 12.70 -17.74 -5.83
C GLU A 103 13.85 -17.26 -6.70
N ALA A 104 13.94 -15.94 -6.93
CA ALA A 104 15.06 -15.34 -7.63
C ALA A 104 16.06 -14.80 -6.60
N ASP A 105 17.34 -15.12 -6.77
CA ASP A 105 18.41 -14.52 -5.98
C ASP A 105 18.67 -13.05 -6.39
N ALA A 106 19.64 -12.41 -5.73
CA ALA A 106 19.98 -11.01 -5.96
C ALA A 106 20.48 -10.73 -7.40
N ASP A 107 21.00 -11.74 -8.09
CA ASP A 107 21.47 -11.65 -9.48
C ASP A 107 20.35 -12.00 -10.48
N GLY A 108 19.15 -12.33 -10.00
CA GLY A 108 18.00 -12.73 -10.81
C GLY A 108 18.05 -14.18 -11.28
N THR A 109 18.94 -15.01 -10.72
CA THR A 109 19.01 -16.44 -11.00
C THR A 109 17.93 -17.15 -10.18
N VAL A 110 17.16 -18.02 -10.84
CA VAL A 110 16.14 -18.81 -10.16
C VAL A 110 16.79 -19.93 -9.37
N ILE A 111 16.54 -19.96 -8.06
CA ILE A 111 16.90 -21.05 -7.16
C ILE A 111 15.64 -21.79 -6.71
N VAL A 112 15.77 -23.09 -6.46
CA VAL A 112 14.68 -23.91 -5.92
C VAL A 112 15.03 -24.24 -4.47
N VAL A 113 14.16 -23.84 -3.56
CA VAL A 113 14.28 -24.12 -2.13
C VAL A 113 13.43 -25.34 -1.82
N ASN A 114 14.08 -26.42 -1.34
CA ASN A 114 13.40 -27.68 -1.07
C ASN A 114 13.01 -27.84 0.41
N ASP A 115 13.71 -27.16 1.32
CA ASP A 115 13.39 -27.10 2.75
C ASP A 115 13.94 -25.81 3.42
N GLY A 116 13.68 -25.64 4.72
CA GLY A 116 14.07 -24.44 5.46
C GLY A 116 15.56 -24.34 5.80
N ALA A 117 16.36 -25.38 5.57
CA ALA A 117 17.81 -25.33 5.75
C ALA A 117 18.47 -24.64 4.55
N ASP A 118 18.03 -24.95 3.32
CA ASP A 118 18.51 -24.33 2.09
C ASP A 118 18.35 -22.78 2.11
N HIS A 119 17.26 -22.27 2.69
CA HIS A 119 16.99 -20.83 2.76
C HIS A 119 17.94 -20.05 3.69
N ARG A 120 18.34 -20.62 4.84
CA ARG A 120 19.23 -19.92 5.80
C ARG A 120 20.64 -19.76 5.26
N ASP A 121 21.11 -20.74 4.50
CA ASP A 121 22.43 -20.70 3.86
C ASP A 121 22.45 -19.67 2.71
N ALA A 122 21.36 -19.56 1.94
CA ALA A 122 21.20 -18.52 0.91
C ALA A 122 21.14 -17.10 1.50
N ALA A 123 20.41 -16.90 2.61
CA ALA A 123 20.33 -15.59 3.27
C ALA A 123 21.68 -15.13 3.88
N SER A 124 22.49 -16.06 4.40
CA SER A 124 23.82 -15.76 4.96
C SER A 124 24.82 -15.28 3.88
N ALA A 125 24.70 -15.80 2.64
CA ALA A 125 25.50 -15.34 1.51
C ALA A 125 25.16 -13.89 1.10
N ASN A 126 23.88 -13.49 1.16
CA ASN A 126 23.42 -12.15 0.75
C ASN A 126 23.77 -11.03 1.76
N GLY A 127 23.93 -11.35 3.05
CA GLY A 127 24.29 -10.37 4.09
C GLY A 127 25.74 -9.83 4.00
N SER A 128 26.58 -10.39 3.13
CA SER A 128 28.00 -10.04 3.01
C SER A 128 28.31 -8.97 1.95
N ALA A 129 27.31 -8.50 1.19
CA ALA A 129 27.49 -7.63 0.02
C ALA A 129 27.01 -6.18 0.19
N THR A 130 26.86 -5.65 1.41
CA THR A 130 26.75 -4.19 1.61
C THR A 130 28.13 -3.53 1.56
N GLY A 131 28.52 -3.12 0.35
CA GLY A 131 29.76 -2.41 0.07
C GLY A 131 29.90 -1.07 0.78
N ALA A 132 31.09 -0.85 1.35
CA ALA A 132 31.55 0.43 1.86
C ALA A 132 31.70 1.47 0.72
N PRO A 133 31.31 2.74 0.90
CA PRO A 133 31.69 3.78 -0.04
C PRO A 133 33.16 4.17 0.17
N ALA A 134 33.88 4.23 -0.95
CA ALA A 134 35.26 4.66 -1.05
C ALA A 134 35.49 6.06 -0.45
N SER A 135 36.49 6.17 0.43
CA SER A 135 36.97 7.43 0.97
C SER A 135 37.66 8.25 -0.13
N ALA A 136 37.04 9.35 -0.55
CA ALA A 136 37.71 10.39 -1.32
C ALA A 136 38.58 11.25 -0.37
N SER A 137 39.87 11.29 -0.68
CA SER A 137 40.90 12.04 0.03
C SER A 137 40.76 13.55 -0.22
N SER A 138 40.86 14.33 0.85
CA SER A 138 40.97 15.80 0.85
C SER A 138 42.44 16.21 0.86
N ALA A 139 42.84 17.11 -0.02
CA ALA A 139 44.01 17.97 0.18
C ALA A 139 43.72 19.37 -0.39
N ALA A 140 43.52 20.31 0.53
CA ALA A 140 43.79 21.74 0.38
C ALA A 140 44.99 22.05 1.27
#